data_AF-A0A960PCM4-F1
#
_entry.id   AF-A0A960PCM4-F1
#
_cell.length_a   1.000
_cell.length_b   1.000
_cell.length_c   1.000
_cell.angle_alpha   90.00
_cell.angle_beta   90.00
_cell.angle_gamma   90.00
#
_symmetry.space_group_name_H-M   'P 1'
#
loop_
_entity.id
_entity.type
_entity.pdbx_description
1 polymer ?
#
loop_
_entity_poly.entity_id
_entity_poly.type
_entity_poly.pdbx_seq_one_letter_code
_entity_poly.pdbx_strand_id
1 'polypeptide(L)'
;MTLRITAAELARDLGSVLEHVEHGAEVIIERDDHSPVAVLKKAQTGGRDIDECIALAKAYEARLGYAPAPDADFASDVTAGIEAHTETIRDVWDA
;
A
#
# COMPACT_ATOMS: atom_id res chain seq x y z
N MET A 1 -14.84 11.30 6.04
CA MET A 1 -15.98 12.14 5.59
C MET A 1 -16.49 11.56 4.28
N THR A 2 -17.80 11.56 4.02
CA THR A 2 -18.36 11.00 2.78
C THR A 2 -19.03 12.11 1.98
N LEU A 3 -18.67 12.23 0.71
CA LEU A 3 -19.23 13.17 -0.26
C LEU A 3 -20.07 12.40 -1.27
N ARG A 4 -21.18 12.98 -1.71
CA ARG A 4 -22.03 12.41 -2.76
C ARG A 4 -22.16 13.45 -3.87
N ILE A 5 -21.76 13.09 -5.07
CA ILE A 5 -21.71 13.99 -6.23
C ILE A 5 -22.25 13.28 -7.46
N THR A 6 -22.72 14.03 -8.44
CA THR A 6 -23.10 13.52 -9.75
C THR A 6 -21.89 13.32 -10.65
N ALA A 7 -22.06 12.54 -11.72
CA ALA A 7 -21.03 12.42 -12.76
C ALA A 7 -20.70 13.78 -13.43
N ALA A 8 -21.68 14.68 -13.54
CA ALA A 8 -21.48 16.01 -14.09
C ALA A 8 -20.63 16.90 -13.18
N GLU A 9 -20.81 16.80 -11.87
CA GLU A 9 -19.98 17.51 -10.89
C GLU A 9 -18.55 16.96 -10.86
N LEU A 10 -18.39 15.63 -10.92
CA LEU A 10 -17.07 15.00 -11.04
C LEU A 10 -16.33 15.48 -12.30
N ALA A 11 -17.01 15.54 -13.45
CA ALA A 11 -16.40 15.97 -14.71
C ALA A 11 -16.04 17.46 -14.75
N ARG A 12 -16.73 18.28 -13.96
CA ARG A 12 -16.48 19.73 -13.87
C ARG A 12 -15.15 20.04 -13.20
N ASP A 13 -14.80 19.31 -12.15
CA ASP A 13 -13.56 19.52 -11.38
C ASP A 13 -13.08 18.24 -10.69
N LEU A 14 -12.46 17.35 -11.47
CA LEU A 14 -11.86 16.13 -10.94
C LEU A 14 -10.71 16.42 -9.96
N GLY A 15 -9.98 17.52 -10.15
CA GLY A 15 -8.82 17.89 -9.32
C GLY A 15 -9.23 18.14 -7.88
N SER A 16 -10.25 18.99 -7.67
CA SER A 16 -10.80 19.26 -6.33
C SER A 16 -11.35 17.99 -5.68
N VAL A 17 -12.00 17.11 -6.44
CA VAL A 17 -12.50 15.82 -5.92
C VAL A 17 -11.33 14.93 -5.46
N LEU A 18 -10.24 14.87 -6.22
CA LEU A 18 -9.05 14.11 -5.84
C LEU A 18 -8.38 14.68 -4.59
N GLU A 19 -8.31 16.00 -4.44
CA GLU A 19 -7.79 16.62 -3.21
C GLU A 19 -8.58 16.16 -1.98
N HIS A 20 -9.91 16.12 -2.04
CA HIS A 20 -10.72 15.61 -0.93
C HIS A 20 -10.42 14.13 -0.63
N VAL A 21 -10.25 13.32 -1.67
CA VAL A 21 -9.92 11.89 -1.56
C VAL A 21 -8.54 11.68 -0.93
N GLU A 22 -7.55 12.49 -1.29
CA GLU A 22 -6.20 12.45 -0.69
C GLU A 22 -6.20 12.78 0.80
N HIS A 23 -7.08 13.69 1.21
CA HIS A 23 -7.38 14.04 2.61
C HIS A 23 -8.29 13.01 3.31
N GLY A 24 -8.59 11.87 2.67
CA GLY A 24 -9.30 10.74 3.27
C GLY A 24 -10.83 10.80 3.14
N ALA A 25 -11.36 11.64 2.24
CA ALA A 25 -12.77 11.57 1.89
C ALA A 25 -13.08 10.34 1.03
N GLU A 26 -14.25 9.76 1.23
CA GLU A 26 -14.85 8.81 0.30
C GLU A 26 -15.89 9.56 -0.54
N VAL A 27 -15.78 9.46 -1.87
CA VAL A 27 -16.65 10.16 -2.81
C VAL A 27 -17.52 9.13 -3.52
N ILE A 28 -18.82 9.19 -3.29
CA ILE A 28 -19.81 8.37 -3.96
C ILE A 28 -20.34 9.15 -5.15
N ILE A 29 -20.20 8.57 -6.33
CA ILE A 29 -20.68 9.16 -7.58
C ILE A 29 -22.07 8.61 -7.84
N GLU A 30 -23.05 9.47 -8.06
CA GLU A 30 -24.47 9.15 -8.22
C GLU A 30 -25.00 9.53 -9.61
N ARG A 31 -26.13 8.92 -9.99
CA ARG A 31 -26.98 9.42 -11.08
C ARG A 31 -27.94 10.48 -10.55
N ASP A 32 -28.68 11.11 -11.45
CA ASP A 32 -29.68 12.13 -11.11
C ASP A 32 -30.81 11.62 -10.19
N ASP A 33 -31.04 10.30 -10.13
CA ASP A 33 -32.00 9.65 -9.23
C ASP A 33 -31.39 9.27 -7.86
N HIS A 34 -30.20 9.78 -7.53
CA HIS A 34 -29.43 9.47 -6.33
C HIS A 34 -29.00 8.00 -6.19
N SER A 35 -29.05 7.21 -7.28
CA SER A 35 -28.49 5.87 -7.28
C SER A 35 -26.96 5.91 -7.37
N PRO A 36 -26.21 5.23 -6.48
CA PRO A 36 -24.75 5.20 -6.53
C PRO A 36 -24.26 4.37 -7.73
N VAL A 37 -23.24 4.88 -8.41
CA VAL A 37 -22.66 4.29 -9.63
C VAL A 37 -21.21 3.89 -9.44
N ALA A 38 -20.45 4.66 -8.67
CA ALA A 38 -19.05 4.40 -8.38
C ALA A 38 -18.65 5.00 -7.03
N VAL A 39 -17.56 4.50 -6.47
CA VAL A 39 -16.93 5.06 -5.27
C VAL A 39 -15.48 5.35 -5.58
N LEU A 40 -15.06 6.59 -5.35
CA LEU A 40 -13.68 7.02 -5.39
C LEU A 40 -13.17 7.19 -3.96
N LYS A 41 -12.07 6.52 -3.64
CA LYS A 41 -11.43 6.57 -2.32
C LYS A 41 -9.92 6.52 -2.48
N LYS A 42 -9.20 6.96 -1.45
CA LYS A 42 -7.74 6.96 -1.46
C LYS A 42 -7.24 5.55 -1.75
N ALA A 43 -6.36 5.43 -2.74
CA ALA A 43 -5.68 4.18 -3.00
C ALA A 43 -4.99 3.72 -1.72
N GLN A 44 -5.38 2.54 -1.25
CA GLN A 44 -4.64 1.87 -0.19
C GLN A 44 -3.53 1.10 -0.89
N THR A 45 -2.28 1.46 -0.62
CA THR A 45 -1.17 0.56 -0.95
C THR A 45 -1.44 -0.73 -0.18
N GLY A 46 -1.66 -1.82 -0.89
CA GLY A 46 -1.93 -3.10 -0.24
C GLY A 46 -0.69 -3.53 0.55
N GLY A 47 -0.86 -3.80 1.85
CA GLY A 47 0.22 -4.19 2.75
C GLY A 47 0.58 -3.08 3.74
N ARG A 48 1.23 -3.48 4.84
CA ARG A 48 1.87 -2.51 5.74
C ARG A 48 3.10 -1.96 5.05
N ASP A 49 3.37 -0.67 5.23
CA ASP A 49 4.64 -0.09 4.78
C ASP A 49 5.79 -0.94 5.35
N ILE A 50 6.86 -1.10 4.56
CA ILE A 50 8.02 -1.88 5.01
C ILE A 50 8.59 -1.29 6.30
N ASP A 51 8.53 0.04 6.45
CA ASP A 51 8.90 0.76 7.67
C ASP A 51 8.05 0.35 8.87
N GLU A 52 6.74 0.17 8.68
CA GLU A 52 5.84 -0.32 9.72
C GLU A 52 6.16 -1.78 10.08
N CYS A 53 6.41 -2.62 9.08
CA CYS A 53 6.85 -4.01 9.31
C CYS A 53 8.16 -4.07 10.11
N ILE A 54 9.14 -3.23 9.78
CA ILE A 54 10.42 -3.12 10.49
C ILE A 54 10.20 -2.61 11.92
N ALA A 55 9.36 -1.60 12.12
CA ALA A 55 9.04 -1.08 13.44
C ALA A 55 8.40 -2.17 14.33
N LEU A 56 7.49 -2.96 13.77
CA LEU A 56 6.88 -4.10 14.46
C LEU A 56 7.93 -5.15 14.85
N ALA A 57 8.84 -5.50 13.94
CA ALA A 57 9.90 -6.47 14.21
C ALA A 57 10.83 -6.00 15.35
N LYS A 58 11.23 -4.72 15.34
CA LYS A 58 12.03 -4.10 16.41
C LYS A 58 11.31 -4.11 17.75
N ALA A 59 10.02 -3.77 17.78
CA ALA A 59 9.23 -3.83 18.99
C ALA A 59 9.09 -5.27 19.53
N TYR A 60 8.98 -6.24 18.63
CA TYR A 60 8.92 -7.65 18.98
C TYR A 60 10.25 -8.14 19.59
N GLU A 61 11.38 -7.80 18.98
CA GLU A 61 12.73 -8.06 19.51
C GLU A 61 12.93 -7.46 20.91
N ALA A 62 12.59 -6.18 21.08
CA ALA A 62 12.68 -5.50 22.38
C ALA A 62 11.84 -6.19 23.47
N ARG A 63 10.69 -6.74 23.09
CA ARG A 63 9.80 -7.46 24.01
C ARG A 63 10.32 -8.85 24.38
N LEU A 64 10.99 -9.54 23.45
CA LEU A 64 11.54 -10.88 23.67
C LEU A 64 12.93 -10.88 24.29
N GLY A 65 13.69 -9.79 24.14
CA GLY A 65 15.07 -9.67 24.61
C GLY A 65 16.09 -10.40 23.72
N TYR A 66 15.68 -10.88 22.55
CA TYR A 66 16.55 -11.49 21.55
C TYR A 66 16.01 -11.21 20.14
N ALA A 67 16.93 -11.15 19.18
CA ALA A 67 16.60 -10.94 17.78
C ALA A 67 15.77 -12.12 17.24
N PRO A 68 14.66 -11.87 16.52
CA PRO A 68 13.92 -12.94 15.86
C PRO A 68 14.82 -13.63 14.83
N ALA A 69 15.13 -14.90 15.08
CA ALA A 69 15.88 -15.72 14.15
C ALA A 69 14.92 -16.46 13.20
N PRO A 70 15.19 -16.49 11.89
CA PRO A 70 14.52 -17.43 11.00
C PRO A 70 14.77 -18.88 11.45
N ASP A 71 13.88 -19.79 11.09
CA ASP A 71 14.15 -21.21 11.28
C ASP A 71 15.37 -21.65 10.43
N ALA A 72 16.04 -22.70 10.89
CA ALA A 72 17.32 -23.11 10.34
C ALA A 72 17.23 -23.54 8.87
N ASP A 73 16.13 -24.18 8.49
CA ASP A 73 15.92 -24.66 7.12
C ASP A 73 15.71 -23.46 6.18
N PHE A 74 14.84 -22.52 6.57
CA PHE A 74 14.66 -21.26 5.82
C PHE A 74 15.95 -20.46 5.70
N ALA A 75 16.72 -20.33 6.78
CA ALA A 75 18.00 -19.62 6.75
C ALA A 75 19.00 -20.28 5.79
N SER A 76 19.04 -21.62 5.76
CA SER A 76 19.87 -22.38 4.82
C SER A 76 19.45 -22.15 3.37
N ASP A 77 18.15 -22.22 3.08
CA ASP A 77 17.62 -22.03 1.73
C ASP A 77 17.92 -20.62 1.19
N VAL A 78 17.74 -19.59 2.02
CA VAL A 78 18.06 -18.20 1.65
C VAL A 78 19.55 -18.04 1.38
N THR A 79 20.40 -18.62 2.23
CA THR A 79 21.85 -18.57 2.06
C THR A 79 22.27 -19.24 0.75
N ALA A 80 21.75 -20.44 0.46
CA ALA A 80 22.02 -21.15 -0.79
C ALA A 80 21.59 -20.35 -2.02
N GLY A 81 20.44 -19.66 -1.96
CA GLY A 81 19.98 -18.77 -3.02
C GLY A 81 20.91 -17.58 -3.26
N ILE A 82 21.38 -16.93 -2.19
CA ILE A 82 22.35 -15.82 -2.26
C ILE A 82 23.68 -16.30 -2.85
N GLU A 83 24.19 -17.44 -2.41
CA GLU A 83 25.44 -18.02 -2.91
C GLU A 83 25.34 -18.42 -4.39
N ALA A 84 24.18 -18.93 -4.82
CA ALA A 84 23.93 -19.29 -6.20
C ALA A 84 23.82 -18.06 -7.13
N HIS A 85 23.41 -16.91 -6.60
CA HIS A 85 23.13 -15.68 -7.34
C HIS A 85 23.92 -14.47 -6.80
N THR A 86 25.25 -14.55 -6.90
CA THR A 86 26.17 -13.47 -6.46
C THR A 86 26.47 -12.44 -7.55
N GLU A 87 25.98 -12.65 -8.76
CA GLU A 87 26.09 -11.70 -9.85
C GLU A 87 25.46 -10.35 -9.48
N THR A 88 26.03 -9.26 -9.99
CA THR A 88 25.43 -7.94 -9.86
C THR A 88 24.03 -7.95 -10.45
N ILE A 89 23.04 -7.55 -9.65
CA ILE A 89 21.66 -7.37 -10.11
C ILE A 89 21.70 -6.43 -11.31
N ARG A 90 21.30 -6.91 -12.49
CA ARG A 90 21.07 -6.02 -13.63
C ARG A 90 19.91 -5.13 -13.27
N ASP A 91 20.10 -3.82 -13.37
CA ASP A 91 19.00 -2.89 -13.21
C ASP A 91 18.06 -3.02 -14.41
N VAL A 92 16.95 -3.71 -14.21
CA VAL A 92 15.94 -3.95 -15.26
C VAL A 92 14.90 -2.82 -15.29
N TRP A 93 15.05 -1.81 -14.41
CA TRP A 93 14.08 -0.73 -14.24
C TRP A 93 14.47 0.59 -14.95
N ASP A 94 15.67 0.67 -15.53
CA ASP A 94 16.14 1.82 -16.31
C ASP A 94 15.87 1.69 -17.83
N ALA A 95 14.72 1.11 -18.22
CA ALA A 95 14.29 0.97 -19.62
C ALA A 95 13.24 2.02 -20.04
#